data_AF-A0A1S2MSZ9-F1
#
_entry.id   AF-A0A1S2MSZ9-F1
#
_cell.length_a   1.000
_cell.length_b   1.000
_cell.length_c   1.000
_cell.angle_alpha   90.00
_cell.angle_beta   90.00
_cell.angle_gamma   90.00
#
_symmetry.space_group_name_H-M   'P 1'
#
loop_
_entity.id
_entity.type
_entity.pdbx_description
1 polymer ?
#
loop_
_entity_poly.entity_id
_entity_poly.type
_entity_poly.pdbx_seq_one_letter_code
_entity_poly.pdbx_strand_id
1 'polypeptide(L)'
;MAAPRKYPDELRERATRMAVQSRRDPSTRSGTFRRVGEQLGINPETLRNWVVQAEVDEGHRPGTTTSESQRLVELEKEVRELRRANSILRSASAFFAAELDRPQR
;
A
#
# COMPACT_ATOMS: atom_id res chain seq x y z
N MET A 1 6.41 -14.33 1.77
CA MET A 1 7.48 -13.31 1.85
C MET A 1 7.21 -12.26 0.78
N ALA A 2 7.33 -10.97 1.09
CA ALA A 2 7.18 -9.93 0.09
C ALA A 2 8.25 -10.13 -1.00
N ALA A 3 7.86 -10.00 -2.27
CA ALA A 3 8.80 -10.11 -3.38
C ALA A 3 9.92 -9.05 -3.22
N PRO A 4 11.19 -9.40 -3.52
CA PRO A 4 12.28 -8.45 -3.42
C PRO A 4 12.00 -7.25 -4.34
N ARG A 5 12.02 -6.04 -3.76
CA ARG A 5 11.81 -4.80 -4.52
C ARG A 5 13.03 -4.54 -5.40
N LYS A 6 12.79 -4.12 -6.65
CA LYS A 6 13.85 -3.74 -7.60
C LYS A 6 14.72 -2.58 -7.08
N TYR A 7 14.14 -1.69 -6.28
CA TYR A 7 14.84 -0.57 -5.65
C TYR A 7 14.67 -0.67 -4.13
N PRO A 8 15.75 -0.59 -3.34
CA PRO A 8 15.68 -0.50 -1.89
C PRO A 8 14.91 0.75 -1.44
N ASP A 9 14.27 0.68 -0.26
CA ASP A 9 13.48 1.79 0.27
C ASP A 9 14.35 3.02 0.57
N GLU A 10 15.58 2.81 1.04
CA GLU A 10 16.56 3.89 1.25
C GLU A 10 16.89 4.64 -0.05
N LEU A 11 17.06 3.91 -1.16
CA LEU A 11 17.32 4.50 -2.47
C LEU A 11 16.11 5.30 -2.94
N ARG A 12 14.90 4.75 -2.76
CA ARG A 12 13.64 5.43 -3.08
C ARG A 12 13.50 6.74 -2.32
N GLU A 13 13.67 6.72 -0.99
CA GLU A 13 13.54 7.90 -0.14
C GLU A 13 14.57 8.97 -0.49
N ARG A 14 15.83 8.58 -0.69
CA ARG A 14 16.89 9.48 -1.13
C ARG A 14 16.59 10.10 -2.48
N ALA A 15 16.16 9.30 -3.46
CA ALA A 15 15.83 9.78 -4.80
C ALA A 15 14.65 10.75 -4.79
N THR A 16 13.58 10.42 -4.06
CA THR A 16 12.41 11.29 -3.88
C THR A 16 12.80 12.61 -3.24
N ARG A 17 13.59 12.59 -2.16
CA ARG A 17 14.07 13.81 -1.48
C ARG A 17 14.91 14.68 -2.41
N MET A 18 15.82 14.07 -3.16
CA MET A 18 16.67 14.78 -4.12
C MET A 18 15.82 15.43 -5.22
N ALA A 19 14.86 14.70 -5.79
CA ALA A 19 13.97 15.23 -6.82
C ALA A 19 13.07 16.36 -6.31
N VAL A 20 12.54 16.26 -5.09
CA VAL A 20 11.75 17.33 -4.47
C VAL A 20 12.60 18.59 -4.25
N GLN A 21 13.82 18.45 -3.74
CA GLN A 21 14.72 19.60 -3.56
C GLN A 21 15.08 20.26 -4.88
N SER A 22 15.46 19.48 -5.90
CA SER A 22 15.82 20.00 -7.23
C SER A 22 14.64 20.65 -7.98
N ARG A 23 13.38 20.34 -7.62
CA ARG A 23 12.19 21.00 -8.19
C ARG A 23 11.85 22.36 -7.56
N ARG A 24 12.49 22.69 -6.42
CA ARG A 24 12.33 24.01 -5.78
C ARG A 24 13.03 25.11 -6.57
N ASP A 25 14.12 24.79 -7.25
CA ASP A 25 14.78 25.70 -8.18
C ASP A 25 14.01 25.74 -9.51
N PRO A 26 13.47 26.91 -9.91
CA PRO A 26 12.73 27.06 -11.16
C PRO A 26 13.54 26.71 -12.41
N SER A 27 14.87 26.89 -12.38
CA SER A 27 15.76 26.65 -13.51
C SER A 27 15.96 25.15 -13.79
N THR A 28 15.97 24.31 -12.76
CA THR A 28 16.16 22.86 -12.87
C THR A 28 14.86 22.07 -12.80
N ARG A 29 13.73 22.73 -12.56
CA ARG A 29 12.40 22.11 -12.44
C ARG A 29 12.02 21.33 -13.69
N SER A 30 12.33 21.85 -14.87
CA SER A 30 12.16 21.11 -16.13
C SER A 30 13.26 20.06 -16.26
N GLY A 31 12.88 18.79 -16.41
CA GLY A 31 13.83 17.69 -16.57
C GLY A 31 14.46 17.16 -15.26
N THR A 32 14.02 17.62 -14.08
CA THR A 32 14.53 17.11 -12.79
C THR A 32 14.50 15.59 -12.70
N PHE A 33 13.37 14.98 -13.05
CA PHE A 33 13.20 13.52 -12.96
C PHE A 33 14.12 12.77 -13.92
N ARG A 34 14.38 13.32 -15.11
CA ARG A 34 15.32 12.72 -16.07
C ARG A 34 16.74 12.72 -15.49
N ARG A 35 17.20 13.89 -15.05
CA ARG A 35 18.55 14.06 -14.49
C ARG A 35 18.79 13.20 -13.25
N VAL A 36 17.87 13.25 -12.27
CA VAL A 36 18.00 12.49 -11.03
C VAL A 36 17.85 10.98 -11.30
N GLY A 37 16.95 10.60 -12.22
CA GLY A 37 16.80 9.22 -12.67
C GLY A 37 18.08 8.68 -13.29
N GLU A 38 18.68 9.40 -14.22
CA GLU A 38 19.96 9.04 -14.86
C GLU A 38 21.10 8.94 -13.84
N GLN A 39 21.19 9.88 -12.90
CA GLN A 39 22.23 9.87 -11.86
C GLN A 39 22.15 8.67 -10.90
N LEU A 40 20.93 8.16 -10.65
CA LEU A 40 20.70 7.07 -9.69
C LEU A 40 20.39 5.73 -10.36
N GLY A 41 20.37 5.67 -11.70
CA GLY A 41 20.00 4.47 -12.46
C GLY A 41 18.51 4.09 -12.32
N ILE A 42 17.63 5.07 -12.08
CA ILE A 42 16.20 4.89 -11.86
C ILE A 42 15.44 5.41 -13.07
N ASN A 43 14.42 4.68 -13.51
CA ASN A 43 13.55 5.17 -14.57
C ASN A 43 12.89 6.51 -14.13
N PRO A 44 12.99 7.59 -14.94
CA PRO A 44 12.44 8.90 -14.59
C PRO A 44 10.95 8.89 -14.23
N GLU A 45 10.14 8.06 -14.89
CA GLU A 45 8.71 7.93 -14.58
C GLU A 45 8.47 7.20 -13.25
N THR A 46 9.33 6.23 -12.90
CA THR A 46 9.29 5.60 -11.57
C THR A 46 9.56 6.63 -10.47
N LEU A 47 10.58 7.46 -10.66
CA LEU A 47 10.91 8.53 -9.72
C LEU A 47 9.78 9.57 -9.62
N ARG A 48 9.17 9.93 -10.75
CA ARG A 48 8.01 10.82 -10.77
C ARG A 48 6.86 10.27 -9.94
N ASN A 49 6.54 8.99 -10.08
CA ASN A 49 5.47 8.35 -9.31
C ASN A 49 5.74 8.39 -7.80
N TRP A 50 6.99 8.18 -7.37
CA TRP A 50 7.34 8.29 -5.96
C TRP A 50 7.21 9.71 -5.42
N VAL A 51 7.60 10.71 -6.20
CA VAL A 51 7.42 12.11 -5.81
C VAL A 51 5.95 12.48 -5.72
N VAL A 52 5.13 12.04 -6.68
CA VAL A 52 3.68 12.25 -6.63
C VAL A 52 3.06 11.58 -5.41
N GLN A 53 3.46 10.35 -5.08
CA GLN A 53 2.97 9.66 -3.89
C GLN A 53 3.40 10.40 -2.61
N ALA A 54 4.64 10.88 -2.54
CA ALA A 54 5.10 11.69 -1.41
C ALA A 54 4.31 13.00 -1.27
N GLU A 55 3.98 13.67 -2.37
CA GLU A 55 3.11 14.86 -2.36
C GLU A 55 1.70 14.53 -1.84
N VAL A 56 1.16 13.35 -2.17
CA VAL A 56 -0.12 12.87 -1.64
C VAL A 56 -0.02 12.56 -0.16
N ASP A 57 1.02 11.84 0.27
CA ASP A 57 1.25 11.46 1.67
C ASP A 57 1.45 12.69 2.58
N GLU A 58 2.04 13.77 2.04
CA GLU A 58 2.20 15.06 2.74
C GLU A 58 0.95 15.98 2.63
N GLY A 59 -0.07 15.60 1.85
CA GLY A 59 -1.29 16.38 1.67
C GLY A 59 -1.19 17.55 0.70
N HIS A 60 -0.09 17.67 -0.05
CA HIS A 60 0.10 18.67 -1.10
C HIS A 60 -0.73 18.39 -2.36
N ARG A 61 -1.21 17.15 -2.52
CA ARG A 61 -2.00 16.71 -3.66
C ARG A 61 -3.12 15.78 -3.22
N PRO A 62 -4.33 15.86 -3.82
CA PRO A 62 -5.37 14.88 -3.56
C PRO A 62 -4.96 13.48 -4.07
N GLY A 63 -5.27 12.46 -3.27
CA GLY A 63 -5.01 11.06 -3.58
C GLY A 63 -5.15 10.19 -2.33
N THR A 64 -5.03 8.88 -2.51
CA THR A 64 -4.95 7.94 -1.39
C THR A 64 -3.52 7.87 -0.88
N THR A 65 -3.35 8.11 0.41
CA THR A 65 -2.04 8.03 1.06
C THR A 65 -1.58 6.58 1.18
N THR A 66 -0.27 6.40 1.34
CA THR A 66 0.34 5.09 1.58
C THR A 66 -0.21 4.46 2.87
N SER A 67 -0.46 5.26 3.91
CA SER A 67 -0.98 4.79 5.20
C SER A 67 -2.45 4.35 5.11
N GLU A 68 -3.29 5.10 4.39
CA GLU A 68 -4.68 4.70 4.12
C GLU A 68 -4.72 3.39 3.32
N SER A 69 -3.88 3.26 2.30
CA SER A 69 -3.79 2.04 1.49
C SER A 69 -3.39 0.83 2.34
N GLN A 70 -2.42 0.99 3.25
CA GLN A 70 -2.02 -0.07 4.18
C GLN A 70 -3.15 -0.44 5.15
N ARG A 71 -3.84 0.56 5.71
CA ARG A 71 -4.97 0.33 6.60
C ARG A 71 -6.11 -0.42 5.92
N LEU A 72 -6.40 -0.10 4.65
CA LEU A 72 -7.41 -0.82 3.88
C LEU A 72 -7.05 -2.30 3.72
N VAL A 73 -5.79 -2.61 3.38
CA VAL A 73 -5.33 -4.01 3.25
C VAL A 73 -5.46 -4.79 4.56
N GLU A 74 -5.07 -4.18 5.69
CA GLU A 74 -5.21 -4.84 7.01
C GLU A 74 -6.68 -5.05 7.38
N LEU A 75 -7.55 -4.06 7.15
CA LEU A 75 -8.98 -4.19 7.39
C LEU A 75 -9.61 -5.26 6.50
N GLU A 76 -9.25 -5.33 5.22
CA GLU A 76 -9.75 -6.37 4.32
C GLU A 76 -9.34 -7.78 4.78
N LYS A 77 -8.12 -7.91 5.32
CA LYS A 77 -7.64 -9.16 5.91
C LYS A 77 -8.44 -9.52 7.17
N GLU A 78 -8.64 -8.58 8.09
CA GLU A 78 -9.42 -8.79 9.30
C GLU A 78 -10.87 -9.17 8.96
N VAL A 79 -11.51 -8.46 8.04
CA VAL A 79 -12.87 -8.78 7.57
C VAL A 79 -12.94 -10.19 6.99
N ARG A 80 -11.93 -10.62 6.24
CA ARG A 80 -11.86 -12.00 5.71
C ARG A 80 -11.77 -13.03 6.83
N GLU A 81 -10.95 -12.79 7.83
CA GLU A 81 -10.78 -13.67 8.98
C GLU A 81 -12.06 -13.75 9.83
N LEU A 82 -12.69 -12.60 10.11
CA LEU A 82 -13.96 -12.53 10.82
C LEU A 82 -15.08 -13.26 10.08
N ARG A 83 -15.17 -13.10 8.76
CA ARG A 83 -16.15 -13.83 7.94
C ARG A 83 -15.93 -15.34 8.00
N ARG A 84 -14.67 -15.79 8.00
CA ARG A 84 -14.33 -17.21 8.16
C ARG A 84 -14.68 -17.73 9.56
N ALA A 85 -14.39 -16.98 10.61
CA ALA A 85 -14.76 -17.36 11.97
C ALA A 85 -16.28 -17.46 12.11
N ASN A 86 -17.01 -16.49 11.57
CA ASN A 86 -18.47 -16.46 11.62
C ASN A 86 -19.08 -17.64 10.85
N SER A 87 -18.53 -18.04 9.70
CA SER A 87 -19.02 -19.21 8.97
C SER A 87 -18.84 -20.50 9.77
N ILE A 88 -17.69 -20.70 10.42
CA ILE A 88 -17.43 -21.86 11.29
C ILE A 88 -18.43 -21.89 12.44
N LEU A 89 -18.64 -20.76 13.12
CA LEU A 89 -19.59 -20.67 14.23
C LEU A 89 -21.02 -20.97 13.79
N ARG A 90 -21.45 -20.43 12.64
CA ARG A 90 -22.77 -20.73 12.07
C ARG A 90 -22.94 -22.22 11.76
N SER A 91 -21.93 -22.84 11.16
CA SER A 91 -21.94 -24.29 10.89
C SER A 91 -22.01 -25.12 12.16
N ALA A 92 -21.26 -24.76 13.21
CA ALA A 92 -21.32 -25.42 14.50
C ALA A 92 -22.70 -25.27 15.16
N SER A 93 -23.25 -24.06 15.19
CA SER A 93 -24.60 -23.82 15.73
C SER A 93 -25.67 -24.61 14.99
N ALA A 94 -25.59 -24.69 13.66
CA ALA A 94 -26.51 -25.49 12.85
C ALA A 94 -26.39 -26.99 13.14
N PHE A 95 -25.16 -27.49 13.33
CA PHE A 95 -24.92 -28.88 13.71
C PHE A 95 -25.56 -29.21 15.06
N PHE A 96 -25.32 -28.39 16.09
CA PHE A 96 -25.90 -28.61 17.42
C PHE A 96 -27.43 -28.48 17.45
N ALA A 97 -27.98 -27.52 16.70
CA ALA A 97 -29.44 -27.39 16.58
C ALA A 97 -30.07 -28.66 15.95
N ALA A 98 -29.43 -29.22 14.92
CA ALA A 98 -29.90 -30.47 14.29
C ALA A 98 -29.78 -31.70 15.19
N GLU A 99 -28.82 -31.72 16.13
CA GLU A 99 -28.68 -32.78 17.11
C GLU A 99 -29.77 -32.71 18.19
N LEU A 100 -30.15 -31.51 18.63
CA LEU A 100 -31.24 -31.30 19.60
C LEU A 100 -32.62 -31.71 19.05
N ASP A 101 -32.85 -31.54 17.74
CA ASP A 101 -34.11 -31.89 17.08
C ASP A 101 -34.26 -33.39 16.77
N ARG A 102 -33.22 -34.22 17.01
CA ARG A 102 -33.31 -35.68 16.81
C ARG A 102 -33.94 -36.35 18.03
N PRO A 103 -35.08 -37.07 17.89
CA PRO A 103 -35.63 -37.85 19.00
C PRO A 103 -34.64 -38.95 19.38
N GLN A 104 -34.26 -39.00 20.65
CA GLN A 104 -33.45 -40.09 21.20
C GLN A 104 -34.28 -41.37 21.16
N ARG A 105 -33.81 -42.37 20.39
CA ARG A 105 -34.39 -43.73 20.35
C ARG A 105 -33.77 -44.59 21.44
#